data_AF-A0A254U1Z5-F1
#
_entry.id   AF-A0A254U1Z5-F1
#
_cell.length_a   1.000
_cell.length_b   1.000
_cell.length_c   1.000
_cell.angle_alpha   90.00
_cell.angle_beta   90.00
_cell.angle_gamma   90.00
#
_symmetry.space_group_name_H-M   'P 1'
#
loop_
_entity.id
_entity.type
_entity.pdbx_description
1 polymer ?
#
loop_
_entity_poly.entity_id
_entity_poly.type
_entity_poly.pdbx_seq_one_letter_code
_entity_poly.pdbx_strand_id
1 'polypeptide(L)'
;MVAMRQIHPEDYADIKLTDFRHLMDYLVRYANTDVRESVPDLQYRAHKVVRGVKVCCDGEIKLHGSEPFVSIDINRSTRISLSARQRDSISPISALLGIPLIFWKDPNPVFHHDPPGWDGIWSASSNQNVAIMMMEINPLDSSWGWAPLYWNHDIGNVWVARQDEQDLDVREVAMMCRFARHKLQRMFNNVMISEGFTLLDKKRVLSFITRENVRAFWEETGGDEAASSYESVAS
;
A
#
# COMPACT_ATOMS: atom_id res chain seq x y z
N MET A 1 -8.19 -45.59 -10.86
CA MET A 1 -9.38 -46.19 -10.23
C MET A 1 -9.42 -45.68 -8.79
N VAL A 2 -10.32 -44.75 -8.48
CA VAL A 2 -10.48 -44.22 -7.11
C VAL A 2 -11.61 -45.01 -6.47
N ALA A 3 -11.29 -45.83 -5.47
CA ALA A 3 -12.30 -46.52 -4.68
C ALA A 3 -12.89 -45.52 -3.69
N MET A 4 -14.15 -45.13 -3.88
CA MET A 4 -14.89 -44.44 -2.83
C MET A 4 -15.20 -45.45 -1.73
N ARG A 5 -14.67 -45.19 -0.54
CA ARG A 5 -15.00 -45.94 0.66
C ARG A 5 -16.50 -45.76 0.89
N GLN A 6 -17.24 -46.86 1.02
CA GLN A 6 -18.66 -46.83 1.33
C GLN A 6 -18.78 -46.31 2.78
N ILE A 7 -19.17 -45.05 2.94
CA ILE A 7 -19.35 -44.41 4.25
C ILE A 7 -20.76 -44.74 4.73
N HIS A 8 -20.89 -45.26 5.94
CA HIS A 8 -22.19 -45.65 6.48
C HIS A 8 -22.97 -44.38 6.89
N PRO A 9 -24.29 -44.28 6.63
CA PRO A 9 -25.10 -43.11 7.01
C PRO A 9 -25.06 -42.81 8.52
N GLU A 10 -24.81 -43.85 9.32
CA GLU A 10 -24.67 -43.81 10.78
C GLU A 10 -23.44 -42.99 11.23
N ASP A 11 -22.43 -42.83 10.37
CA ASP A 11 -21.17 -42.13 10.68
C ASP A 11 -21.32 -40.59 10.67
N TYR A 12 -22.48 -40.07 10.24
CA TYR A 12 -22.83 -38.64 10.23
C TYR A 12 -23.92 -38.29 11.26
N ALA A 13 -24.12 -39.13 12.28
CA ALA A 13 -25.15 -38.94 13.30
C ALA A 13 -24.99 -37.64 14.13
N ASP A 14 -23.86 -36.95 13.98
CA ASP A 14 -23.55 -35.68 14.62
C ASP A 14 -23.95 -34.44 13.79
N ILE A 15 -24.18 -34.58 12.48
CA ILE A 15 -24.59 -33.48 11.61
C ILE A 15 -26.10 -33.56 11.36
N LYS A 16 -26.85 -32.68 12.04
CA LYS A 16 -28.31 -32.56 11.86
C LYS A 16 -28.61 -31.68 10.63
N LEU A 17 -29.83 -31.80 10.12
CA LEU A 17 -30.33 -30.89 9.07
C LEU A 17 -30.26 -29.41 9.48
N THR A 18 -30.31 -29.12 10.78
CA THR A 18 -30.06 -27.78 11.33
C THR A 18 -28.63 -27.31 11.08
N ASP A 19 -27.64 -28.19 11.26
CA ASP A 19 -26.24 -27.87 11.01
C ASP A 19 -25.97 -27.65 9.53
N PHE A 20 -26.62 -28.44 8.67
CA PHE A 20 -26.57 -28.23 7.22
C PHE A 20 -27.20 -26.90 6.81
N ARG A 21 -28.33 -26.53 7.43
CA ARG A 21 -28.96 -25.22 7.23
C ARG A 21 -28.06 -24.07 7.70
N HIS A 22 -27.38 -24.21 8.85
CA HIS A 22 -26.41 -23.22 9.31
C HIS A 22 -25.24 -23.06 8.34
N LEU A 23 -24.74 -24.16 7.77
CA LEU A 23 -23.66 -24.16 6.80
C LEU A 23 -24.10 -23.52 5.47
N MET A 24 -25.31 -23.83 5.01
CA MET A 24 -25.89 -23.19 3.82
C MET A 24 -26.20 -21.71 4.05
N ASP A 25 -26.77 -21.33 5.18
CA ASP A 25 -27.02 -19.92 5.55
C ASP A 25 -25.70 -19.14 5.64
N TYR A 26 -24.64 -19.78 6.17
CA TYR A 26 -23.29 -19.21 6.19
C TYR A 26 -22.73 -19.00 4.78
N LEU A 27 -22.81 -20.01 3.90
CA LEU A 27 -22.32 -19.91 2.52
C LEU A 27 -23.13 -18.91 1.68
N VAL A 28 -24.45 -18.84 1.89
CA VAL A 28 -25.35 -17.89 1.21
C VAL A 28 -25.08 -16.46 1.69
N ARG A 29 -24.84 -16.24 3.00
CA ARG A 29 -24.41 -14.93 3.52
C ARG A 29 -22.99 -14.56 3.09
N TYR A 30 -22.10 -15.53 2.93
CA TYR A 30 -20.75 -15.31 2.42
C TYR A 30 -20.75 -14.88 0.95
N ALA A 31 -21.69 -15.39 0.15
CA ALA A 31 -21.82 -15.06 -1.28
C ALA A 31 -22.69 -13.82 -1.56
N ASN A 32 -23.57 -13.43 -0.64
CA ASN A 32 -24.42 -12.25 -0.80
C ASN A 32 -23.78 -11.01 -0.15
N THR A 33 -23.36 -10.06 -0.98
CA THR A 33 -22.88 -8.72 -0.57
C THR A 33 -24.00 -7.75 -0.18
N ASP A 34 -25.27 -8.18 -0.20
CA ASP A 34 -26.40 -7.31 0.17
C ASP A 34 -26.75 -7.45 1.66
N VAL A 35 -26.47 -6.38 2.38
CA VAL A 35 -26.76 -6.17 3.81
C VAL A 35 -28.27 -6.19 4.05
N ARG A 36 -28.75 -7.05 4.98
CA ARG A 36 -30.05 -6.85 5.64
C ARG A 36 -30.03 -7.19 7.14
N GLU A 37 -30.87 -6.43 7.85
CA GLU A 37 -30.91 -6.06 9.26
C GLU A 37 -30.82 -7.15 10.36
N SER A 38 -30.04 -6.77 11.39
CA SER A 38 -30.07 -7.08 12.83
C SER A 38 -30.69 -8.39 13.34
N VAL A 39 -29.81 -9.23 13.89
CA VAL A 39 -30.04 -10.00 15.12
C VAL A 39 -28.96 -9.59 16.13
N PRO A 40 -29.29 -9.04 17.31
CA PRO A 40 -28.33 -8.83 18.38
C PRO A 40 -28.02 -10.18 19.06
N ASP A 41 -26.77 -10.35 19.48
CA ASP A 41 -26.21 -11.53 20.13
C ASP A 41 -25.81 -12.70 19.23
N LEU A 42 -24.73 -12.48 18.47
CA LEU A 42 -23.54 -13.32 18.50
C LEU A 42 -22.36 -12.42 18.11
N GLN A 43 -21.45 -12.16 19.03
CA GLN A 43 -20.18 -11.46 18.79
C GLN A 43 -19.23 -12.30 17.91
N TYR A 44 -19.68 -12.74 16.74
CA TYR A 44 -18.77 -12.99 15.64
C TYR A 44 -18.20 -11.63 15.28
N ARG A 45 -16.98 -11.35 15.74
CA ARG A 45 -16.22 -10.15 15.35
C ARG A 45 -16.39 -9.99 13.86
N ALA A 46 -17.16 -8.98 13.43
CA ALA A 46 -17.18 -8.58 12.03
C ALA A 46 -15.72 -8.52 11.57
N HIS A 47 -15.41 -9.12 10.42
CA HIS A 47 -14.05 -9.04 9.88
C HIS A 47 -13.69 -7.55 9.83
N LYS A 48 -12.74 -7.12 10.66
CA LYS A 48 -12.34 -5.72 10.72
C LYS A 48 -11.75 -5.37 9.35
N VAL A 49 -12.55 -4.70 8.53
CA VAL A 49 -12.12 -4.08 7.29
C VAL A 49 -11.54 -2.74 7.69
N VAL A 50 -10.32 -2.46 7.26
CA VAL A 50 -9.67 -1.16 7.44
C VAL A 50 -9.49 -0.51 6.09
N ARG A 51 -9.66 0.81 6.03
CA ARG A 51 -9.38 1.55 4.80
C ARG A 51 -7.87 1.68 4.63
N GLY A 52 -7.39 1.24 3.47
CA GLY A 52 -6.04 1.45 2.97
C GLY A 52 -6.04 2.30 1.70
N VAL A 53 -4.87 2.43 1.09
CA VAL A 53 -4.68 3.22 -0.13
C VAL A 53 -3.90 2.40 -1.15
N LYS A 54 -4.41 2.32 -2.38
CA LYS A 54 -3.66 1.88 -3.56
C LYS A 54 -2.90 3.07 -4.13
N VAL A 55 -1.57 2.99 -4.15
CA VAL A 55 -0.70 3.93 -4.88
C VAL A 55 -0.48 3.36 -6.28
N CYS A 56 -1.03 4.04 -7.27
CA CYS A 56 -1.00 3.60 -8.66
C CYS A 56 0.40 3.81 -9.27
N CYS A 57 0.85 2.86 -10.08
CA CYS A 57 2.03 3.02 -10.92
C CYS A 57 1.74 3.90 -12.15
N ASP A 58 2.80 4.32 -12.85
CA ASP A 58 2.68 5.19 -14.01
C ASP A 58 1.86 4.54 -15.15
N GLY A 59 1.96 3.22 -15.32
CA GLY A 59 1.14 2.44 -16.26
C GLY A 59 -0.35 2.54 -15.97
N GLU A 60 -0.75 2.33 -14.71
CA GLU A 60 -2.14 2.42 -14.26
C GLU A 60 -2.70 3.84 -14.44
N ILE A 61 -1.89 4.86 -14.13
CA ILE A 61 -2.29 6.26 -14.29
C ILE A 61 -2.45 6.61 -15.77
N LYS A 62 -1.42 6.35 -16.59
CA LYS A 62 -1.39 6.81 -17.98
C LYS A 62 -2.32 6.03 -18.90
N LEU A 63 -2.40 4.70 -18.74
CA LEU A 63 -3.15 3.84 -19.65
C LEU A 63 -4.59 3.59 -19.21
N HIS A 64 -4.85 3.59 -17.90
CA HIS A 64 -6.20 3.40 -17.37
C HIS A 64 -6.83 4.70 -16.84
N GLY A 65 -6.13 5.84 -16.88
CA GLY A 65 -6.65 7.12 -16.41
C GLY A 65 -6.98 7.13 -14.91
N SER A 66 -6.32 6.27 -14.13
CA SER A 66 -6.61 6.14 -12.71
C SER A 66 -6.03 7.30 -11.91
N GLU A 67 -6.71 7.68 -10.85
CA GLU A 67 -6.16 8.58 -9.84
C GLU A 67 -4.88 7.98 -9.22
N PRO A 68 -3.84 8.78 -8.90
CA PRO A 68 -2.59 8.28 -8.35
C PRO A 68 -2.74 7.57 -6.99
N PHE A 69 -3.77 7.94 -6.22
CA PHE A 69 -4.08 7.39 -4.90
C PHE A 69 -5.55 7.03 -4.81
N VAL A 70 -5.87 5.77 -4.56
CA VAL A 70 -7.25 5.26 -4.53
C VAL A 70 -7.53 4.59 -3.19
N SER A 71 -8.65 4.92 -2.55
CA SER A 71 -9.08 4.24 -1.32
C SER A 71 -9.43 2.78 -1.61
N ILE A 72 -8.96 1.86 -0.77
CA ILE A 72 -9.25 0.43 -0.89
C ILE A 72 -9.62 -0.16 0.47
N ASP A 73 -10.42 -1.21 0.46
CA ASP A 73 -10.77 -1.95 1.66
C ASP A 73 -9.83 -3.14 1.87
N ILE A 74 -9.15 -3.16 3.01
CA ILE A 74 -8.23 -4.24 3.39
C ILE A 74 -8.85 -5.00 4.54
N ASN A 75 -9.41 -6.17 4.25
CA ASN A 75 -9.88 -7.08 5.27
C ASN A 75 -8.71 -7.88 5.89
N ARG A 76 -8.98 -8.52 7.03
CA ARG A 76 -7.98 -9.30 7.77
C ARG A 76 -7.37 -10.46 6.96
N SER A 77 -8.16 -11.18 6.16
CA SER A 77 -7.64 -12.32 5.39
C SER A 77 -6.71 -11.86 4.28
N THR A 78 -7.06 -10.77 3.59
CA THR A 78 -6.21 -10.12 2.59
C THR A 78 -4.90 -9.66 3.21
N ARG A 79 -4.94 -8.98 4.36
CA ARG A 79 -3.72 -8.56 5.07
C ARG A 79 -2.82 -9.75 5.43
N ILE A 80 -3.38 -10.80 6.04
CA ILE A 80 -2.61 -12.01 6.39
C ILE A 80 -1.96 -12.62 5.14
N SER A 81 -2.71 -12.70 4.03
CA SER A 81 -2.19 -13.23 2.77
C SER A 81 -1.05 -12.37 2.20
N LEU A 82 -1.17 -11.05 2.23
CA LEU A 82 -0.12 -10.13 1.77
C LEU A 82 1.13 -10.24 2.63
N SER A 83 0.97 -10.19 3.97
CA SER A 83 2.07 -10.35 4.93
C SER A 83 2.79 -11.68 4.79
N ALA A 84 2.05 -12.77 4.56
CA ALA A 84 2.64 -14.11 4.38
C ALA A 84 3.44 -14.24 3.08
N ARG A 85 3.00 -13.58 1.99
CA ARG A 85 3.66 -13.67 0.68
C ARG A 85 4.88 -12.78 0.54
N GLN A 86 4.82 -11.56 1.07
CA GLN A 86 5.79 -10.51 0.75
C GLN A 86 6.52 -9.95 1.98
N ARG A 87 6.09 -10.34 3.20
CA ARG A 87 6.47 -9.69 4.46
C ARG A 87 5.99 -8.24 4.53
N ASP A 88 5.74 -7.75 5.73
CA ASP A 88 5.38 -6.35 5.93
C ASP A 88 6.61 -5.47 5.72
N SER A 89 6.55 -4.56 4.74
CA SER A 89 7.57 -3.55 4.50
C SER A 89 7.10 -2.21 5.03
N ILE A 90 7.69 -1.74 6.13
CA ILE A 90 7.35 -0.45 6.72
C ILE A 90 8.19 0.64 6.04
N SER A 91 7.55 1.71 5.58
CA SER A 91 8.28 2.86 5.01
C SER A 91 9.09 3.58 6.10
N PRO A 92 10.42 3.71 5.95
CA PRO A 92 11.24 4.41 6.92
C PRO A 92 10.84 5.88 7.10
N ILE A 93 10.47 6.55 6.00
CA ILE A 93 10.00 7.95 6.03
C ILE A 93 8.69 8.06 6.82
N SER A 94 7.72 7.18 6.56
CA SER A 94 6.43 7.19 7.29
C SER A 94 6.60 6.90 8.79
N ALA A 95 7.52 6.00 9.13
CA ALA A 95 7.85 5.68 10.52
C ALA A 95 8.47 6.89 11.22
N LEU A 96 9.37 7.62 10.54
CA LEU A 96 9.96 8.86 11.07
C LEU A 96 8.92 9.97 11.28
N LEU A 97 7.88 10.02 10.44
CA LEU A 97 6.74 10.94 10.59
C LEU A 97 5.77 10.54 11.71
N GLY A 98 6.01 9.42 12.39
CA GLY A 98 5.17 8.93 13.49
C GLY A 98 3.88 8.24 13.04
N ILE A 99 3.74 7.91 11.75
CA ILE A 99 2.61 7.15 11.21
C ILE A 99 3.18 6.02 10.35
N PRO A 100 3.61 4.91 10.96
CA PRO A 100 4.20 3.81 10.23
C PRO A 100 3.19 3.19 9.25
N LEU A 101 3.53 3.25 7.97
CA LEU A 101 2.74 2.69 6.88
C LEU A 101 3.43 1.42 6.35
N ILE A 102 2.64 0.36 6.18
CA ILE A 102 3.07 -0.89 5.57
C ILE A 102 2.72 -0.84 4.09
N PHE A 103 3.67 -1.25 3.25
CA PHE A 103 3.57 -1.32 1.80
C PHE A 103 3.65 -2.78 1.35
N TRP A 104 2.74 -3.20 0.48
CA TRP A 104 2.81 -4.48 -0.25
C TRP A 104 2.64 -4.19 -1.73
N LYS A 105 3.52 -4.73 -2.59
CA LYS A 105 3.25 -4.68 -4.03
C LYS A 105 1.95 -5.41 -4.31
N ASP A 106 1.19 -4.91 -5.27
CA ASP A 106 -0.03 -5.59 -5.71
C ASP A 106 0.32 -7.02 -6.12
N PRO A 107 -0.31 -8.06 -5.53
CA PRO A 107 0.00 -9.45 -5.85
C PRO A 107 -0.42 -9.84 -7.26
N ASN A 108 -1.28 -9.06 -7.93
CA ASN A 108 -1.72 -9.29 -9.30
C ASN A 108 -1.40 -8.07 -10.19
N PRO A 109 -0.12 -7.76 -10.40
CA PRO A 109 0.26 -6.54 -11.10
C PRO A 109 0.02 -6.69 -12.60
N VAL A 110 -0.81 -5.80 -13.14
CA VAL A 110 -1.11 -5.71 -14.58
C VAL A 110 0.10 -5.16 -15.35
N PHE A 111 0.91 -4.30 -14.73
CA PHE A 111 2.00 -3.56 -15.36
C PHE A 111 3.38 -4.07 -14.94
N HIS A 112 3.63 -5.38 -14.95
CA HIS A 112 4.99 -5.91 -14.71
C HIS A 112 5.97 -5.64 -15.85
N HIS A 113 5.45 -5.52 -17.06
CA HIS A 113 6.20 -5.18 -18.27
C HIS A 113 5.49 -4.05 -18.99
N ASP A 114 6.23 -3.33 -19.84
CA ASP A 114 5.68 -2.26 -20.65
C ASP A 114 4.65 -2.83 -21.63
N PRO A 115 3.36 -2.50 -21.48
CA PRO A 115 2.34 -3.00 -22.38
C PRO A 115 2.42 -2.28 -23.74
N PRO A 116 1.79 -2.83 -24.79
CA PRO A 116 1.63 -2.13 -26.06
C PRO A 116 0.98 -0.75 -25.84
N GLY A 117 1.59 0.29 -26.41
CA GLY A 117 1.14 1.69 -26.24
C GLY A 117 1.81 2.44 -25.09
N TRP A 118 2.73 1.81 -24.35
CA TRP A 118 3.58 2.52 -23.39
C TRP A 118 4.69 3.32 -24.10
N ASP A 119 4.75 4.60 -23.79
CA ASP A 119 5.69 5.61 -24.33
C ASP A 119 6.33 6.45 -23.19
N GLY A 120 6.35 5.93 -21.97
CA GLY A 120 6.97 6.58 -20.82
C GLY A 120 8.50 6.48 -20.82
N ILE A 121 9.16 7.47 -20.19
CA ILE A 121 10.63 7.47 -19.98
C ILE A 121 11.04 6.29 -19.09
N TRP A 122 10.23 6.03 -18.06
CA TRP A 122 10.39 4.91 -17.14
C TRP A 122 9.46 3.76 -17.53
N SER A 123 9.65 2.57 -16.97
CA SER A 123 8.76 1.44 -17.24
C SER A 123 7.35 1.70 -16.71
N ALA A 124 6.33 1.06 -17.28
CA ALA A 124 4.93 1.16 -16.84
C ALA A 124 4.76 0.73 -15.38
N SER A 125 5.63 -0.15 -14.90
CA SER A 125 5.68 -0.60 -13.50
C SER A 125 6.22 0.46 -12.53
N SER A 126 6.73 1.59 -13.03
CA SER A 126 7.42 2.58 -12.21
C SER A 126 6.44 3.24 -11.24
N ASN A 127 6.90 3.43 -10.01
CA ASN A 127 6.11 4.05 -8.95
C ASN A 127 7.05 4.86 -8.05
N GLN A 128 7.42 6.05 -8.53
CA GLN A 128 8.38 6.92 -7.82
C GLN A 128 7.85 7.32 -6.44
N ASN A 129 6.54 7.53 -6.29
CA ASN A 129 5.94 7.85 -5.00
C ASN A 129 6.29 6.79 -3.94
N VAL A 130 6.23 5.51 -4.30
CA VAL A 130 6.60 4.42 -3.40
C VAL A 130 8.11 4.30 -3.25
N ALA A 131 8.87 4.36 -4.35
CA ALA A 131 10.33 4.23 -4.30
C ALA A 131 10.96 5.23 -3.32
N ILE A 132 10.57 6.51 -3.39
CA ILE A 132 11.11 7.53 -2.48
C ILE A 132 10.67 7.29 -1.04
N MET A 133 9.42 6.86 -0.80
CA MET A 133 8.93 6.52 0.55
C MET A 133 9.71 5.38 1.20
N MET A 134 10.34 4.51 0.40
CA MET A 134 11.10 3.34 0.85
C MET A 134 12.62 3.57 0.87
N MET A 135 13.10 4.81 0.71
CA MET A 135 14.52 5.13 0.80
C MET A 135 15.13 4.78 2.16
N GLU A 136 16.39 4.36 2.15
CA GLU A 136 17.18 4.16 3.36
C GLU A 136 17.51 5.51 4.01
N ILE A 137 17.15 5.63 5.29
CA ILE A 137 17.27 6.84 6.10
C ILE A 137 18.19 6.63 7.32
N ASN A 138 18.91 5.52 7.41
CA ASN A 138 19.96 5.33 8.38
C ASN A 138 21.23 6.02 7.88
N PRO A 139 21.71 7.07 8.55
CA PRO A 139 22.81 7.87 8.02
C PRO A 139 24.15 7.14 8.01
N LEU A 140 24.25 6.02 8.74
CA LEU A 140 25.43 5.16 8.78
C LEU A 140 25.40 4.08 7.69
N ASP A 141 24.26 3.86 7.04
CA ASP A 141 24.13 2.87 5.97
C ASP A 141 24.74 3.40 4.66
N SER A 142 25.41 2.52 3.93
CA SER A 142 26.01 2.85 2.63
C SER A 142 24.96 3.05 1.54
N SER A 143 23.76 2.49 1.72
CA SER A 143 22.60 2.66 0.83
C SER A 143 21.76 3.89 1.14
N TRP A 144 22.18 4.75 2.08
CA TRP A 144 21.49 6.01 2.39
C TRP A 144 21.03 6.78 1.14
N GLY A 145 19.76 7.19 1.13
CA GLY A 145 19.18 7.94 0.02
C GLY A 145 18.84 7.10 -1.20
N TRP A 146 18.99 5.78 -1.14
CA TRP A 146 18.51 4.84 -2.14
C TRP A 146 17.40 3.98 -1.58
N ALA A 147 16.41 3.67 -2.42
CA ALA A 147 15.47 2.61 -2.13
C ALA A 147 16.16 1.24 -2.29
N PRO A 148 15.89 0.25 -1.43
CA PRO A 148 16.32 -1.12 -1.67
C PRO A 148 15.88 -1.60 -3.06
N LEU A 149 16.66 -2.50 -3.68
CA LEU A 149 16.40 -2.96 -5.06
C LEU A 149 14.94 -3.40 -5.28
N TYR A 150 14.36 -4.10 -4.29
CA TYR A 150 12.97 -4.53 -4.31
C TYR A 150 11.96 -3.36 -4.45
N TRP A 151 12.26 -2.19 -3.87
CA TRP A 151 11.44 -0.97 -3.95
C TRP A 151 11.96 0.04 -4.98
N ASN A 152 12.94 -0.33 -5.80
CA ASN A 152 13.51 0.53 -6.84
C ASN A 152 13.19 0.04 -8.26
N HIS A 153 12.78 -1.22 -8.42
CA HIS A 153 12.43 -1.84 -9.71
C HIS A 153 11.12 -2.64 -9.62
N ASP A 154 10.44 -2.76 -10.76
CA ASP A 154 9.23 -3.56 -10.97
C ASP A 154 8.21 -3.39 -9.84
N ILE A 155 7.90 -2.13 -9.49
CA ILE A 155 7.13 -1.82 -8.29
C ILE A 155 5.64 -2.12 -8.50
N GLY A 156 5.09 -1.65 -9.63
CA GLY A 156 3.68 -1.76 -9.94
C GLY A 156 2.79 -0.94 -9.00
N ASN A 157 1.51 -1.29 -8.97
CA ASN A 157 0.59 -0.75 -7.97
C ASN A 157 0.98 -1.26 -6.58
N VAL A 158 0.76 -0.45 -5.55
CA VAL A 158 1.17 -0.79 -4.19
C VAL A 158 0.04 -0.51 -3.23
N TRP A 159 -0.23 -1.45 -2.34
CA TRP A 159 -1.26 -1.36 -1.32
C TRP A 159 -0.62 -0.89 -0.03
N VAL A 160 -1.23 0.13 0.58
CA VAL A 160 -0.71 0.80 1.76
C VAL A 160 -1.74 0.73 2.87
N ALA A 161 -1.31 0.35 4.07
CA ALA A 161 -2.13 0.36 5.26
C ALA A 161 -1.34 0.88 6.46
N ARG A 162 -2.04 1.41 7.46
CA ARG A 162 -1.38 1.73 8.73
C ARG A 162 -0.97 0.45 9.46
N GLN A 163 0.16 0.53 10.15
CA GLN A 163 0.64 -0.58 10.97
C GLN A 163 -0.31 -0.86 12.14
N ASP A 164 -0.89 0.18 12.73
CA ASP A 164 -1.82 0.12 13.88
C ASP A 164 -3.26 -0.26 13.51
N GLU A 165 -3.51 -0.63 12.25
CA GLU A 165 -4.83 -1.01 11.74
C GLU A 165 -5.92 0.04 11.95
N GLN A 166 -5.54 1.32 11.98
CA GLN A 166 -6.50 2.42 11.80
C GLN A 166 -6.72 2.68 10.31
N ASP A 167 -7.85 3.30 10.00
CA ASP A 167 -8.11 3.79 8.65
C ASP A 167 -7.03 4.77 8.20
N LEU A 168 -6.63 4.62 6.94
CA LEU A 168 -5.68 5.47 6.27
C LEU A 168 -6.42 6.41 5.32
N ASP A 169 -6.23 7.71 5.51
CA ASP A 169 -6.76 8.72 4.60
C ASP A 169 -5.90 8.80 3.33
N VAL A 170 -6.57 8.80 2.17
CA VAL A 170 -5.94 8.96 0.85
C VAL A 170 -5.13 10.25 0.80
N ARG A 171 -5.67 11.34 1.39
CA ARG A 171 -5.03 12.65 1.40
C ARG A 171 -3.72 12.63 2.19
N GLU A 172 -3.68 11.89 3.30
CA GLU A 172 -2.47 11.79 4.13
C GLU A 172 -1.33 11.08 3.38
N VAL A 173 -1.64 10.02 2.64
CA VAL A 173 -0.65 9.32 1.79
C VAL A 173 -0.19 10.22 0.64
N ALA A 174 -1.12 10.92 -0.02
CA ALA A 174 -0.78 11.85 -1.10
C ALA A 174 0.17 12.97 -0.62
N MET A 175 -0.11 13.57 0.55
CA MET A 175 0.75 14.57 1.19
C MET A 175 2.16 14.04 1.44
N MET A 176 2.27 12.86 2.06
CA MET A 176 3.57 12.24 2.36
C MET A 176 4.36 11.93 1.09
N CYS A 177 3.73 11.30 0.10
CA CYS A 177 4.38 10.96 -1.17
C CYS A 177 4.82 12.21 -1.94
N ARG A 178 3.99 13.26 -1.98
CA ARG A 178 4.34 14.52 -2.66
C ARG A 178 5.52 15.21 -1.97
N PHE A 179 5.51 15.29 -0.64
CA PHE A 179 6.63 15.82 0.13
C PHE A 179 7.91 15.00 -0.10
N ALA A 180 7.82 13.68 -0.05
CA ALA A 180 8.95 12.79 -0.29
C ALA A 180 9.54 13.00 -1.69
N ARG A 181 8.70 12.91 -2.73
CA ARG A 181 9.12 13.02 -4.13
C ARG A 181 9.68 14.39 -4.47
N HIS A 182 8.98 15.48 -4.12
CA HIS A 182 9.35 16.81 -4.63
C HIS A 182 10.29 17.59 -3.71
N LYS A 183 10.33 17.27 -2.41
CA LYS A 183 11.20 17.93 -1.44
C LYS A 183 12.33 17.03 -0.96
N LEU A 184 12.01 15.86 -0.41
CA LEU A 184 13.04 15.01 0.20
C LEU A 184 14.00 14.43 -0.83
N GLN A 185 13.52 13.96 -1.99
CA GLN A 185 14.38 13.41 -3.04
C GLN A 185 15.51 14.38 -3.42
N ARG A 186 15.21 15.68 -3.54
CA ARG A 186 16.21 16.72 -3.80
C ARG A 186 17.22 16.86 -2.65
N MET A 187 16.74 16.82 -1.40
CA MET A 187 17.62 16.88 -0.24
C MET A 187 18.54 15.67 -0.14
N PHE A 188 18.03 14.46 -0.39
CA PHE A 188 18.86 13.25 -0.47
C PHE A 188 19.91 13.35 -1.58
N ASN A 189 19.50 13.74 -2.80
CA ASN A 189 20.42 13.90 -3.93
C ASN A 189 21.53 14.91 -3.65
N ASN A 190 21.21 16.06 -3.02
CA ASN A 190 22.20 17.07 -2.67
C ASN A 190 23.25 16.53 -1.70
N VAL A 191 22.84 15.72 -0.72
CA VAL A 191 23.78 15.09 0.22
C VAL A 191 24.62 14.01 -0.47
N MET A 192 24.04 13.27 -1.44
CA MET A 192 24.77 12.22 -2.16
C MET A 192 25.79 12.76 -3.17
N ILE A 193 25.50 13.88 -3.84
CA ILE A 193 26.35 14.45 -4.89
C ILE A 193 27.47 15.34 -4.31
N SER A 194 27.29 15.89 -3.11
CA SER A 194 28.28 16.77 -2.49
C SER A 194 29.56 16.02 -2.13
N GLU A 195 30.71 16.47 -2.65
CA GLU A 195 32.02 16.04 -2.15
C GLU A 195 32.13 16.38 -0.65
N GLY A 196 32.59 15.41 0.15
CA GLY A 196 32.80 15.61 1.58
C GLY A 196 31.53 15.63 2.46
N PHE A 197 30.42 15.03 2.01
CA PHE A 197 29.20 14.95 2.82
C PHE A 197 29.46 14.42 4.24
N THR A 198 28.83 15.06 5.22
CA THR A 198 29.05 14.70 6.62
C THR A 198 27.84 13.96 7.21
N LEU A 199 28.07 13.23 8.29
CA LEU A 199 27.00 12.68 9.12
C LEU A 199 26.02 13.78 9.58
N LEU A 200 26.50 15.02 9.73
CA LEU A 200 25.68 16.17 10.10
C LEU A 200 24.67 16.52 8.99
N ASP A 201 25.06 16.45 7.73
CA ASP A 201 24.17 16.76 6.60
C ASP A 201 23.05 15.74 6.48
N LYS A 202 23.36 14.45 6.62
CA LYS A 202 22.33 13.39 6.69
C LYS A 202 21.37 13.61 7.85
N LYS A 203 21.89 13.95 9.04
CA LYS A 203 21.06 14.28 10.22
C LYS A 203 20.17 15.50 10.00
N ARG A 204 20.64 16.51 9.27
CA ARG A 204 19.83 17.68 8.88
C ARG A 204 18.63 17.28 8.02
N VAL A 205 18.83 16.37 7.04
CA VAL A 205 17.72 15.82 6.25
C VAL A 205 16.71 15.13 7.16
N LEU A 206 17.14 14.27 8.07
CA LEU A 206 16.23 13.60 9.01
C LEU A 206 15.46 14.57 9.90
N SER A 207 16.14 15.59 10.44
CA SER A 207 15.49 16.61 11.26
C SER A 207 14.44 17.44 10.50
N PHE A 208 14.53 17.46 9.17
CA PHE A 208 13.57 18.14 8.31
C PHE A 208 12.32 17.29 8.04
N ILE A 209 12.38 15.97 8.23
CA ILE A 209 11.24 15.07 8.02
C ILE A 209 10.32 15.15 9.24
N THR A 210 9.41 16.13 9.22
CA THR A 210 8.41 16.35 10.27
C THR A 210 7.02 16.52 9.67
N ARG A 211 5.98 16.25 10.47
CA ARG A 211 4.59 16.42 10.01
C ARG A 211 4.26 17.88 9.70
N GLU A 212 4.88 18.80 10.43
CA GLU A 212 4.73 20.24 10.22
C GLU A 212 5.30 20.65 8.86
N ASN A 213 6.49 20.16 8.49
CA ASN A 213 7.08 20.45 7.18
C ASN A 213 6.33 19.78 6.03
N VAL A 214 5.76 18.58 6.24
CA VAL A 214 4.87 17.94 5.25
C VAL A 214 3.65 18.81 4.98
N ARG A 215 2.99 19.30 6.03
CA ARG A 215 1.79 20.16 5.91
C ARG A 215 2.12 21.51 5.28
N ALA A 216 3.17 22.18 5.75
CA ALA A 216 3.61 23.46 5.19
C ALA A 216 3.91 23.33 3.69
N PHE A 217 4.61 22.26 3.28
CA PHE A 217 4.89 22.01 1.87
C PHE A 217 3.63 21.72 1.05
N TRP A 218 2.66 21.01 1.62
CA TRP A 218 1.38 20.76 0.96
C TRP A 218 0.61 22.06 0.71
N GLU A 219 0.52 22.93 1.73
CA GLU A 219 -0.13 24.24 1.63
C GLU A 219 0.58 25.17 0.63
N GLU A 220 1.92 25.22 0.66
CA GLU A 220 2.73 26.02 -0.27
C GLU A 220 2.55 25.61 -1.74
N THR A 221 2.32 24.31 -2.00
CA THR A 221 2.27 23.77 -3.37
C THR A 221 0.86 23.67 -3.94
N GLY A 222 -0.13 24.35 -3.34
CA GLY A 222 -1.51 24.41 -3.84
C GLY A 222 -2.42 23.29 -3.34
N GLY A 223 -1.97 22.51 -2.35
CA GLY A 223 -2.77 21.50 -1.66
C GLY A 223 -3.49 20.52 -2.60
N ASP A 224 -4.81 20.42 -2.40
CA ASP A 224 -5.65 19.47 -3.14
C ASP A 224 -5.84 19.86 -4.62
N GLU A 225 -5.70 21.14 -4.97
CA GLU A 225 -5.80 21.61 -6.36
C GLU A 225 -4.63 21.13 -7.22
N ALA A 226 -3.43 21.05 -6.62
CA ALA A 226 -2.22 20.54 -7.28
C ALA A 226 -2.09 19.01 -7.26
N ALA A 227 -2.92 18.32 -6.48
CA ALA A 227 -3.06 16.86 -6.50
C ALA A 227 -3.95 16.39 -7.66
N SER A 228 -4.93 17.20 -8.05
CA SER A 228 -5.80 16.96 -9.22
C SER A 228 -5.10 17.22 -10.55
N SER A 229 -4.11 18.13 -10.59
CA SER A 229 -3.23 18.29 -11.74
C SER A 229 -2.10 17.26 -11.66
N TYR A 230 -2.32 16.05 -12.19
CA TYR A 230 -1.18 15.19 -12.54
C TYR A 230 -0.40 15.92 -13.64
N GLU A 231 0.60 16.70 -13.23
CA GLU A 231 1.58 17.20 -14.16
C GLU A 231 2.35 16.00 -14.67
N SER A 232 2.10 15.70 -15.95
CA SER A 232 2.98 14.95 -16.85
C SER A 232 4.35 15.64 -16.90
N VAL A 233 5.12 15.60 -15.82
CA VAL A 233 6.52 16.02 -15.84
C VAL A 233 7.34 14.82 -16.27
N ALA A 234 7.28 14.57 -17.58
CA ALA A 234 8.43 14.07 -18.30
C ALA A 234 9.53 15.14 -18.17
N SER A 235 10.52 14.88 -17.33
CA SER A 235 11.81 15.55 -17.34
C SER A 235 12.88 14.57 -16.89
#